data_AF-A0A1S1N238-F1
#
_entry.id   AF-A0A1S1N238-F1
#
_cell.length_a   1.000
_cell.length_b   1.000
_cell.length_c   1.000
_cell.angle_alpha   90.00
_cell.angle_beta   90.00
_cell.angle_gamma   90.00
#
_symmetry.space_group_name_H-M   'P 1'
#
loop_
_entity.id
_entity.type
_entity.pdbx_description
1 polymer ?
#
loop_
_entity_poly.entity_id
_entity_poly.type
_entity_poly.pdbx_seq_one_letter_code
_entity_poly.pdbx_strand_id
1 'polypeptide(L)'
;MPSRAEQNRIVDFLDRETVKIDALIAKQEQLIDTLREDRIATITRAVTKGLDPDVEMRDSGIPWIGLVPRHWAVGKVKHGFSVVLGKMYQGEPQRTADVELPHLKAGSITEAGLNTEEPMMCWFSAHEVRTLSLRKNDVLVVEGGAIGRCTVLDTDMPGWGFQKSLNRVRARSGDSPKFLAYLVETATACGHVSVLCGKSTIPHFTAEKLEALEWPRPSPAEQRAIVRHLETKCKKIDALIAKATQVIDTLREYRSALITDAVTGKIDVSGAVA
;
A
#
# COMPACT_ATOMS: atom_id res chain seq x y z
N MET A 1 30.92 -8.31 40.46
CA MET A 1 29.45 -8.21 40.43
C MET A 1 29.02 -7.21 41.49
N PRO A 2 28.05 -6.32 41.20
CA PRO A 2 27.52 -5.36 42.16
C PRO A 2 26.83 -6.05 43.34
N SER A 3 26.62 -5.32 44.44
CA SER A 3 25.96 -5.88 45.63
C SER A 3 24.49 -6.22 45.35
N ARG A 4 23.87 -7.14 46.13
CA ARG A 4 22.43 -7.44 45.97
C ARG A 4 21.54 -6.20 46.11
N ALA A 5 21.87 -5.29 47.02
CA ALA A 5 21.13 -4.04 47.21
C ALA A 5 21.26 -3.09 46.00
N GLU A 6 22.40 -3.11 45.31
CA GLU A 6 22.62 -2.35 44.08
C GLU A 6 21.92 -2.99 42.89
N GLN A 7 21.93 -4.32 42.78
CA GLN A 7 21.16 -5.05 41.77
C GLN A 7 19.66 -4.78 41.89
N ASN A 8 19.10 -4.83 43.09
CA ASN A 8 17.68 -4.52 43.30
C ASN A 8 17.33 -3.08 42.88
N ARG A 9 18.19 -2.09 43.19
CA ARG A 9 17.99 -0.70 42.76
C ARG A 9 18.03 -0.55 41.24
N ILE A 10 18.94 -1.26 40.56
CA ILE A 10 19.00 -1.27 39.09
C ILE A 10 17.71 -1.85 38.51
N VAL A 11 17.20 -2.96 39.08
CA VAL A 11 15.96 -3.59 38.65
C VAL A 11 14.77 -2.64 38.84
N ASP A 12 14.59 -2.06 40.03
CA ASP A 12 13.48 -1.15 40.32
C ASP A 12 13.48 0.08 39.39
N PHE A 13 14.66 0.63 39.12
CA PHE A 13 14.83 1.73 38.17
C PHE A 13 14.46 1.32 36.75
N LEU A 14 14.99 0.19 36.27
CA LEU A 14 14.74 -0.30 34.92
C LEU A 14 13.26 -0.66 34.73
N ASP A 15 12.63 -1.31 35.69
CA ASP A 15 11.20 -1.64 35.62
C ASP A 15 10.36 -0.37 35.46
N ARG A 16 10.63 0.67 36.26
CA ARG A 16 9.91 1.95 36.16
C ARG A 16 10.09 2.62 34.80
N GLU A 17 11.33 2.75 34.33
CA GLU A 17 11.60 3.47 33.08
C GLU A 17 11.19 2.68 31.84
N THR A 18 11.39 1.35 31.83
CA THR A 18 10.95 0.49 30.72
C THR A 18 9.44 0.47 30.60
N VAL A 19 8.68 0.42 31.70
CA VAL A 19 7.21 0.53 31.68
C VAL A 19 6.75 1.86 31.07
N LYS A 20 7.40 2.98 31.41
CA LYS A 20 7.07 4.29 30.80
C LYS A 20 7.33 4.29 29.30
N ILE A 21 8.49 3.77 28.86
CA ILE A 21 8.86 3.71 27.44
C ILE A 21 7.87 2.82 26.68
N ASP A 22 7.57 1.64 27.22
CA ASP A 22 6.64 0.68 26.61
C ASP A 22 5.23 1.30 26.49
N ALA A 23 4.78 2.08 27.49
CA ALA A 23 3.52 2.83 27.42
C ALA A 23 3.52 3.94 26.34
N LEU A 24 4.66 4.59 26.10
CA LEU A 24 4.79 5.58 25.02
C LEU A 24 4.76 4.90 23.64
N ILE A 25 5.46 3.77 23.49
CA ILE A 25 5.43 2.96 22.25
C ILE A 25 4.00 2.53 21.94
N ALA A 26 3.29 1.97 22.92
CA ALA A 26 1.90 1.54 22.73
C ALA A 26 0.97 2.68 22.28
N LYS A 27 1.16 3.90 22.81
CA LYS A 27 0.39 5.08 22.36
C LYS A 27 0.71 5.47 20.92
N GLN A 28 1.96 5.36 20.48
CA GLN A 28 2.33 5.63 19.09
C GLN A 28 1.77 4.57 18.14
N GLU A 29 1.79 3.30 18.53
CA GLU A 29 1.19 2.21 17.76
C GLU A 29 -0.33 2.43 17.59
N GLN A 30 -1.03 2.77 18.67
CA GLN A 30 -2.46 3.13 18.61
C GLN A 30 -2.74 4.35 17.70
N LEU A 31 -1.88 5.37 17.73
CA LEU A 31 -1.98 6.53 16.83
C LEU A 31 -1.84 6.12 15.37
N ILE A 32 -0.86 5.25 15.05
CA ILE A 32 -0.67 4.73 13.68
C ILE A 32 -1.91 4.00 13.19
N ASP A 33 -2.50 3.15 14.03
CA ASP A 33 -3.70 2.39 13.65
C ASP A 33 -4.89 3.33 13.40
N THR A 34 -5.10 4.31 14.27
CA THR A 34 -6.15 5.34 14.08
C THR A 34 -5.94 6.13 12.78
N LEU A 35 -4.70 6.49 12.46
CA LEU A 35 -4.36 7.20 11.22
C LEU A 35 -4.61 6.34 9.98
N ARG A 36 -4.32 5.04 10.04
CA ARG A 36 -4.60 4.09 8.94
C ARG A 36 -6.10 3.96 8.71
N GLU A 37 -6.89 3.86 9.78
CA GLU A 37 -8.36 3.82 9.69
C GLU A 37 -8.92 5.11 9.06
N ASP A 38 -8.47 6.29 9.50
CA ASP A 38 -8.89 7.57 8.92
C ASP A 38 -8.51 7.68 7.43
N ARG A 39 -7.34 7.16 7.04
CA ARG A 39 -6.91 7.12 5.64
C ARG A 39 -7.88 6.31 4.78
N ILE A 40 -8.19 5.08 5.22
CA ILE A 40 -9.12 4.19 4.51
C ILE A 40 -10.51 4.83 4.44
N ALA A 41 -11.02 5.38 5.55
CA ALA A 41 -12.32 6.03 5.60
C ALA A 41 -12.40 7.26 4.67
N THR A 42 -11.35 8.08 4.65
CA THR A 42 -11.24 9.26 3.79
C THR A 42 -11.25 8.87 2.31
N ILE A 43 -10.44 7.87 1.92
CA ILE A 43 -10.41 7.36 0.55
C ILE A 43 -11.78 6.79 0.17
N THR A 44 -12.31 5.88 0.99
CA THR A 44 -13.60 5.21 0.77
C THR A 44 -14.70 6.23 0.52
N ARG A 45 -14.83 7.23 1.40
CA ARG A 45 -15.85 8.28 1.25
C ARG A 45 -15.67 9.04 -0.06
N ALA A 46 -14.45 9.46 -0.39
CA ALA A 46 -14.22 10.28 -1.59
C ALA A 46 -14.47 9.50 -2.89
N VAL A 47 -14.08 8.22 -2.97
CA VAL A 47 -14.25 7.42 -4.19
C VAL A 47 -15.64 6.81 -4.35
N THR A 48 -16.44 6.73 -3.29
CA THR A 48 -17.83 6.21 -3.34
C THR A 48 -18.88 7.30 -3.27
N LYS A 49 -18.65 8.37 -2.51
CA LYS A 49 -19.62 9.45 -2.25
C LYS A 49 -19.23 10.81 -2.82
N GLY A 50 -18.03 10.95 -3.40
CA GLY A 50 -17.54 12.22 -3.91
C GLY A 50 -17.09 13.18 -2.80
N LEU A 51 -16.92 14.45 -3.16
CA LEU A 51 -16.42 15.51 -2.25
C LEU A 51 -17.53 16.44 -1.73
N ASP A 52 -18.66 16.49 -2.40
CA ASP A 52 -19.80 17.33 -2.04
C ASP A 52 -20.71 16.57 -1.07
N PRO A 53 -20.86 17.01 0.20
CA PRO A 53 -21.70 16.34 1.19
C PRO A 53 -23.21 16.49 0.92
N ASP A 54 -23.60 17.51 0.16
CA ASP A 54 -25.02 17.86 -0.09
C ASP A 54 -25.53 17.29 -1.42
N VAL A 55 -24.69 16.55 -2.14
CA VAL A 55 -25.05 15.94 -3.42
C VAL A 55 -26.13 14.88 -3.24
N GLU A 56 -27.10 14.87 -4.15
CA GLU A 56 -28.16 13.86 -4.13
C GLU A 56 -27.56 12.47 -4.39
N MET A 57 -27.90 11.51 -3.53
CA MET A 57 -27.39 10.14 -3.59
C MET A 57 -28.39 9.19 -4.24
N ARG A 58 -27.88 8.12 -4.86
CA ARG A 58 -28.66 6.98 -5.34
C ARG A 58 -27.97 5.66 -5.01
N ASP A 59 -28.74 4.57 -5.01
CA ASP A 59 -28.16 3.24 -4.97
C ASP A 59 -27.35 2.98 -6.26
N SER A 60 -26.10 2.57 -6.11
CA SER A 60 -25.21 2.20 -7.22
C SER A 60 -25.57 0.86 -7.85
N GLY A 61 -26.29 -0.01 -7.12
CA GLY A 61 -26.48 -1.42 -7.47
C GLY A 61 -25.25 -2.29 -7.22
N ILE A 62 -24.16 -1.72 -6.67
CA ILE A 62 -22.93 -2.44 -6.34
C ILE A 62 -22.88 -2.66 -4.81
N PRO A 63 -23.04 -3.91 -4.32
CA PRO A 63 -23.24 -4.18 -2.90
C PRO A 63 -22.16 -3.64 -1.96
N TRP A 64 -20.89 -3.65 -2.38
CA TRP A 64 -19.77 -3.20 -1.53
C TRP A 64 -19.57 -1.68 -1.53
N ILE A 65 -20.23 -0.96 -2.44
CA ILE A 65 -20.19 0.51 -2.53
C ILE A 65 -21.45 1.11 -1.86
N GLY A 66 -22.61 0.54 -2.12
CA GLY A 66 -23.89 1.07 -1.66
C GLY A 66 -24.27 2.35 -2.41
N LEU A 67 -24.29 3.49 -1.72
CA LEU A 67 -24.77 4.76 -2.26
C LEU A 67 -23.67 5.54 -2.99
N VAL A 68 -24.02 6.14 -4.13
CA VAL A 68 -23.17 7.02 -4.94
C VAL A 68 -23.93 8.30 -5.35
N PRO A 69 -23.24 9.40 -5.69
CA PRO A 69 -23.89 10.58 -6.24
C PRO A 69 -24.75 10.25 -7.47
N ARG A 70 -25.94 10.85 -7.56
CA ARG A 70 -26.96 10.50 -8.57
C ARG A 70 -26.41 10.64 -10.00
N HIS A 71 -25.59 11.66 -10.25
CA HIS A 71 -25.03 11.95 -11.56
C HIS A 71 -23.86 11.05 -11.95
N TRP A 72 -23.31 10.25 -11.05
CA TRP A 72 -22.23 9.31 -11.37
C TRP A 72 -22.74 8.16 -12.21
N ALA A 73 -22.01 7.81 -13.27
CA ALA A 73 -22.25 6.56 -13.98
C ALA A 73 -21.73 5.37 -13.17
N VAL A 74 -22.21 4.17 -13.48
CA VAL A 74 -21.62 2.91 -13.02
C VAL A 74 -21.11 2.16 -14.23
N GLY A 75 -19.92 1.58 -14.12
CA GLY A 75 -19.32 0.83 -15.22
C GLY A 75 -18.40 -0.28 -14.73
N LYS A 76 -17.78 -0.99 -15.68
CA LYS A 76 -16.73 -1.98 -15.40
C LYS A 76 -15.38 -1.40 -15.75
N VAL A 77 -14.33 -1.83 -15.06
CA VAL A 77 -12.95 -1.37 -15.31
C VAL A 77 -12.58 -1.50 -16.78
N LYS A 78 -12.95 -2.61 -17.45
CA LYS A 78 -12.67 -2.83 -18.88
C LYS A 78 -13.22 -1.76 -19.84
N HIS A 79 -14.23 -0.98 -19.42
CA HIS A 79 -14.80 0.09 -20.25
C HIS A 79 -13.89 1.33 -20.29
N GLY A 80 -13.18 1.63 -19.19
CA GLY A 80 -12.27 2.77 -19.09
C GLY A 80 -10.80 2.40 -19.27
N PHE A 81 -10.46 1.12 -19.06
CA PHE A 81 -9.09 0.66 -18.95
C PHE A 81 -8.85 -0.62 -19.76
N SER A 82 -7.60 -0.84 -20.17
CA SER A 82 -7.10 -2.13 -20.64
C SER A 82 -6.30 -2.80 -19.52
N VAL A 83 -6.57 -4.07 -19.26
CA VAL A 83 -5.83 -4.87 -18.27
C VAL A 83 -4.97 -5.89 -19.01
N VAL A 84 -3.70 -6.00 -18.65
CA VAL A 84 -2.77 -6.98 -19.23
C VAL A 84 -1.99 -7.64 -18.11
N LEU A 85 -2.08 -8.97 -18.07
CA LEU A 85 -1.31 -9.81 -17.15
C LEU A 85 0.14 -9.93 -17.65
N GLY A 86 1.09 -9.89 -16.71
CA GLY A 86 2.52 -10.04 -17.01
C GLY A 86 2.91 -11.45 -17.46
N LYS A 87 4.17 -11.60 -17.87
CA LYS A 87 4.69 -12.89 -18.37
C LYS A 87 5.18 -13.82 -17.26
N MET A 88 5.17 -15.12 -17.52
CA MET A 88 5.86 -16.07 -16.65
C MET A 88 7.36 -15.79 -16.65
N TYR A 89 8.02 -16.10 -15.52
CA TYR A 89 9.46 -15.97 -15.41
C TYR A 89 10.15 -16.88 -16.44
N GLN A 90 11.19 -16.34 -17.06
CA GLN A 90 11.99 -17.02 -18.07
C GLN A 90 13.46 -16.66 -17.84
N GLY A 91 14.23 -17.64 -17.36
CA GLY A 91 15.65 -17.48 -17.01
C GLY A 91 16.62 -17.63 -18.18
N GLU A 92 16.17 -18.14 -19.32
CA GLU A 92 16.99 -18.37 -20.51
C GLU A 92 16.30 -17.83 -21.78
N PRO A 93 17.05 -17.36 -22.79
CA PRO A 93 16.46 -16.93 -24.06
C PRO A 93 15.84 -18.13 -24.79
N GLN A 94 14.65 -17.94 -25.38
CA GLN A 94 14.08 -18.93 -26.30
C GLN A 94 14.51 -18.69 -27.74
N ARG A 95 14.91 -17.45 -28.06
CA ARG A 95 15.41 -17.04 -29.37
C ARG A 95 16.66 -16.19 -29.20
N THR A 96 17.53 -16.22 -30.20
CA THR A 96 18.76 -15.40 -30.23
C THR A 96 18.49 -13.89 -30.16
N ALA A 97 17.31 -13.45 -30.61
CA ALA A 97 16.89 -12.04 -30.57
C ALA A 97 16.14 -11.64 -29.29
N ASP A 98 15.94 -12.57 -28.35
CA ASP A 98 15.36 -12.23 -27.05
C ASP A 98 16.36 -11.36 -26.27
N VAL A 99 15.83 -10.46 -25.44
CA VAL A 99 16.62 -9.53 -24.63
C VAL A 99 16.32 -9.74 -23.16
N GLU A 100 17.36 -9.67 -22.34
CA GLU A 100 17.21 -9.75 -20.90
C GLU A 100 16.87 -8.38 -20.31
N LEU A 101 15.78 -8.28 -19.56
CA LEU A 101 15.28 -7.04 -18.98
C LEU A 101 14.95 -7.21 -17.49
N PRO A 102 15.07 -6.16 -16.67
CA PRO A 102 14.57 -6.15 -15.31
C PRO A 102 13.05 -6.39 -15.25
N HIS A 103 12.62 -7.17 -14.26
CA HIS A 103 11.30 -7.77 -14.15
C HIS A 103 10.65 -7.45 -12.81
N LEU A 104 9.58 -6.64 -12.84
CA LEU A 104 8.79 -6.36 -11.64
C LEU A 104 7.94 -7.57 -11.24
N LYS A 105 7.86 -7.84 -9.94
CA LYS A 105 7.07 -8.92 -9.34
C LYS A 105 6.14 -8.38 -8.26
N ALA A 106 5.24 -9.21 -7.72
CA ALA A 106 4.39 -8.83 -6.59
C ALA A 106 5.17 -8.18 -5.43
N GLY A 107 6.35 -8.72 -5.09
CA GLY A 107 7.22 -8.17 -4.05
C GLY A 107 7.85 -6.81 -4.38
N SER A 108 7.86 -6.39 -5.65
CA SER A 108 8.28 -5.04 -6.05
C SER A 108 7.24 -3.98 -5.65
N ILE A 109 5.98 -4.36 -5.38
CA ILE A 109 4.94 -3.43 -4.95
C ILE A 109 4.86 -3.48 -3.42
N THR A 110 5.49 -2.51 -2.78
CA THR A 110 5.60 -2.41 -1.32
C THR A 110 4.63 -1.35 -0.77
N GLU A 111 4.48 -1.30 0.55
CA GLU A 111 3.71 -0.23 1.21
C GLU A 111 4.37 1.14 1.05
N ALA A 112 5.70 1.18 0.92
CA ALA A 112 6.46 2.40 0.67
C ALA A 112 6.45 2.82 -0.81
N GLY A 113 5.85 2.02 -1.70
CA GLY A 113 5.78 2.26 -3.13
C GLY A 113 6.50 1.20 -3.95
N LEU A 114 6.91 1.58 -5.16
CA LEU A 114 7.58 0.70 -6.11
C LEU A 114 9.05 0.51 -5.70
N ASN A 115 9.44 -0.73 -5.39
CA ASN A 115 10.83 -1.11 -5.20
C ASN A 115 11.42 -1.65 -6.51
N THR A 116 12.43 -0.97 -7.03
CA THR A 116 13.19 -1.32 -8.23
C THR A 116 14.64 -1.70 -7.94
N GLU A 117 15.03 -1.81 -6.66
CA GLU A 117 16.35 -2.25 -6.23
C GLU A 117 16.49 -3.76 -6.47
N GLU A 118 17.67 -4.17 -6.96
CA GLU A 118 18.01 -5.57 -7.23
C GLU A 118 16.92 -6.34 -8.01
N PRO A 119 16.57 -5.87 -9.23
CA PRO A 119 15.49 -6.48 -9.99
C PRO A 119 15.86 -7.91 -10.39
N MET A 120 14.86 -8.78 -10.37
CA MET A 120 14.95 -10.08 -11.04
C MET A 120 15.07 -9.84 -12.54
N MET A 121 16.01 -10.50 -13.21
CA MET A 121 16.18 -10.40 -14.66
C MET A 121 15.38 -11.50 -15.36
N CYS A 122 14.77 -11.18 -16.50
CA CYS A 122 13.98 -12.13 -17.29
C CYS A 122 14.19 -11.88 -18.79
N TRP A 123 14.16 -12.93 -19.59
CA TRP A 123 14.25 -12.84 -21.04
C TRP A 123 12.91 -12.51 -21.69
N PHE A 124 12.91 -11.57 -22.63
CA PHE A 124 11.74 -11.11 -23.37
C PHE A 124 11.98 -11.19 -24.87
N SER A 125 10.97 -11.70 -25.59
CA SER A 125 10.92 -11.55 -27.04
C SER A 125 10.59 -10.11 -27.44
N ALA A 126 10.96 -9.72 -28.66
CA ALA A 126 10.64 -8.39 -29.19
C ALA A 126 9.14 -8.05 -29.15
N HIS A 127 8.26 -9.06 -29.24
CA HIS A 127 6.81 -8.86 -29.08
C HIS A 127 6.45 -8.49 -27.64
N GLU A 128 6.96 -9.23 -26.65
CA GLU A 128 6.69 -8.98 -25.24
C GLU A 128 7.24 -7.64 -24.77
N VAL A 129 8.43 -7.23 -25.24
CA VAL A 129 8.98 -5.89 -24.96
C VAL A 129 7.99 -4.78 -25.36
N ARG A 130 7.27 -4.95 -26.47
CA ARG A 130 6.27 -3.98 -26.93
C ARG A 130 4.98 -4.06 -26.11
N THR A 131 4.42 -5.26 -25.93
CA THR A 131 3.10 -5.45 -25.31
C THR A 131 3.10 -5.31 -23.79
N LEU A 132 4.20 -5.65 -23.14
CA LEU A 132 4.42 -5.59 -21.69
C LEU A 132 5.24 -4.34 -21.28
N SER A 133 5.29 -3.32 -22.13
CA SER A 133 5.91 -2.04 -21.81
C SER A 133 5.19 -1.32 -20.66
N LEU A 134 6.00 -0.66 -19.82
CA LEU A 134 5.55 0.10 -18.66
C LEU A 134 5.72 1.60 -18.92
N ARG A 135 4.66 2.36 -18.68
CA ARG A 135 4.58 3.79 -18.96
C ARG A 135 4.07 4.54 -17.74
N LYS A 136 4.39 5.82 -17.67
CA LYS A 136 3.77 6.75 -16.73
C LYS A 136 2.26 6.57 -16.78
N ASN A 137 1.63 6.63 -15.62
CA ASN A 137 0.19 6.47 -15.41
C ASN A 137 -0.36 5.03 -15.56
N ASP A 138 0.49 4.03 -15.80
CA ASP A 138 0.06 2.65 -15.62
C ASP A 138 -0.16 2.34 -14.14
N VAL A 139 -1.21 1.57 -13.83
CA VAL A 139 -1.43 1.00 -12.50
C VAL A 139 -0.96 -0.44 -12.50
N LEU A 140 -0.05 -0.79 -11.60
CA LEU A 140 0.35 -2.18 -11.37
C LEU A 140 -0.44 -2.71 -10.17
N VAL A 141 -1.22 -3.76 -10.39
CA VAL A 141 -2.06 -4.40 -9.37
C VAL A 141 -1.56 -5.82 -9.11
N VAL A 142 -1.31 -6.14 -7.85
CA VAL A 142 -0.85 -7.46 -7.43
C VAL A 142 -1.99 -8.48 -7.55
N GLU A 143 -1.75 -9.54 -8.32
CA GLU A 143 -2.71 -10.62 -8.55
C GLU A 143 -2.70 -11.67 -7.43
N GLY A 144 -1.52 -11.99 -6.88
CA GLY A 144 -1.33 -13.09 -5.91
C GLY A 144 -0.37 -12.71 -4.78
N GLY A 145 -0.57 -13.31 -3.60
CA GLY A 145 0.16 -12.95 -2.37
C GLY A 145 -0.47 -11.73 -1.70
N ALA A 146 0.06 -10.53 -1.99
CA ALA A 146 -0.47 -9.26 -1.50
C ALA A 146 -1.62 -8.73 -2.39
N ILE A 147 -2.66 -9.54 -2.56
CA ILE A 147 -3.74 -9.33 -3.54
C ILE A 147 -4.36 -7.93 -3.39
N GLY A 148 -4.53 -7.24 -4.53
CA GLY A 148 -5.18 -5.93 -4.56
C GLY A 148 -4.28 -4.76 -4.16
N ARG A 149 -3.07 -5.01 -3.63
CA ARG A 149 -2.06 -3.97 -3.50
C ARG A 149 -1.73 -3.43 -4.88
N CYS A 150 -1.63 -2.11 -5.00
CA CYS A 150 -1.32 -1.48 -6.28
C CYS A 150 -0.45 -0.25 -6.14
N THR A 151 0.21 0.13 -7.24
CA THR A 151 0.92 1.40 -7.38
C THR A 151 0.67 2.02 -8.75
N VAL A 152 0.77 3.34 -8.84
CA VAL A 152 0.70 4.08 -10.11
C VAL A 152 2.10 4.53 -10.49
N LEU A 153 2.51 4.26 -11.72
CA LEU A 153 3.83 4.69 -12.20
C LEU A 153 3.86 6.21 -12.44
N ASP A 154 4.80 6.90 -11.79
CA ASP A 154 4.97 8.34 -11.97
C ASP A 154 5.84 8.71 -13.18
N THR A 155 6.60 7.75 -13.72
CA THR A 155 7.52 7.91 -14.86
C THR A 155 7.40 6.74 -15.84
N ASP A 156 7.84 6.95 -17.07
CA ASP A 156 8.01 5.86 -18.02
C ASP A 156 9.17 4.95 -17.59
N MET A 157 9.01 3.64 -17.78
CA MET A 157 10.03 2.64 -17.44
C MET A 157 10.44 1.85 -18.69
N PRO A 158 11.13 2.49 -19.66
CA PRO A 158 11.61 1.81 -20.85
C PRO A 158 12.61 0.71 -20.45
N GLY A 159 12.55 -0.43 -21.13
CA GLY A 159 13.42 -1.57 -20.82
C GLY A 159 13.04 -2.35 -19.56
N TRP A 160 11.85 -2.12 -18.99
CA TRP A 160 11.31 -2.95 -17.91
C TRP A 160 10.15 -3.81 -18.38
N GLY A 161 10.03 -5.00 -17.81
CA GLY A 161 8.85 -5.85 -17.91
C GLY A 161 8.25 -6.18 -16.55
N PHE A 162 7.17 -6.94 -16.54
CA PHE A 162 6.50 -7.36 -15.29
C PHE A 162 6.00 -8.81 -15.36
N GLN A 163 5.99 -9.46 -14.20
CA GLN A 163 5.75 -10.89 -14.04
C GLN A 163 4.25 -11.19 -14.00
N LYS A 164 3.88 -12.45 -14.27
CA LYS A 164 2.55 -13.05 -14.05
C LYS A 164 2.17 -13.16 -12.56
N SER A 165 2.50 -12.13 -11.80
CA SER A 165 2.04 -11.83 -10.45
C SER A 165 1.47 -10.40 -10.38
N LEU A 166 1.53 -9.65 -11.49
CA LEU A 166 1.08 -8.29 -11.65
C LEU A 166 0.17 -8.14 -12.88
N ASN A 167 -0.93 -7.42 -12.70
CA ASN A 167 -1.77 -6.90 -13.76
C ASN A 167 -1.42 -5.43 -14.00
N ARG A 168 -1.10 -5.07 -15.25
CA ARG A 168 -0.97 -3.69 -15.68
C ARG A 168 -2.32 -3.18 -16.17
N VAL A 169 -2.83 -2.14 -15.52
CA VAL A 169 -4.04 -1.43 -15.92
C VAL A 169 -3.65 -0.09 -16.55
N ARG A 170 -4.09 0.14 -17.78
CA ARG A 170 -3.81 1.37 -18.53
C ARG A 170 -5.12 2.04 -18.96
N ALA A 171 -5.24 3.33 -18.68
CA ALA A 171 -6.42 4.09 -19.09
C ALA A 171 -6.52 4.15 -20.63
N ARG A 172 -7.71 3.93 -21.17
CA ARG A 172 -7.98 4.05 -22.61
C ARG A 172 -8.11 5.51 -23.03
N SER A 173 -8.89 6.29 -22.27
CA SER A 173 -9.11 7.72 -22.51
C SER A 173 -9.80 8.37 -21.31
N GLY A 174 -9.27 9.49 -20.83
CA GLY A 174 -9.94 10.41 -19.89
C GLY A 174 -10.00 9.95 -18.43
N ASP A 175 -10.20 8.67 -18.16
CA ASP A 175 -10.29 8.13 -16.79
C ASP A 175 -8.94 8.21 -16.06
N SER A 176 -8.98 8.50 -14.76
CA SER A 176 -7.83 8.69 -13.90
C SER A 176 -7.32 7.36 -13.34
N PRO A 177 -6.07 6.96 -13.65
CA PRO A 177 -5.45 5.77 -13.06
C PRO A 177 -5.31 5.85 -11.53
N LYS A 178 -5.03 7.05 -10.99
CA LYS A 178 -4.95 7.28 -9.55
C LYS A 178 -6.29 7.11 -8.86
N PHE A 179 -7.39 7.55 -9.48
CA PHE A 179 -8.73 7.28 -8.97
C PHE A 179 -9.00 5.78 -8.91
N LEU A 180 -8.66 5.05 -9.99
CA LEU A 180 -8.80 3.60 -10.01
C LEU A 180 -7.94 2.91 -8.93
N ALA A 181 -6.71 3.37 -8.70
CA ALA A 181 -5.85 2.82 -7.65
C ALA A 181 -6.49 2.97 -6.26
N TYR A 182 -7.03 4.15 -5.93
CA TYR A 182 -7.77 4.36 -4.68
C TYR A 182 -9.04 3.51 -4.56
N LEU A 183 -9.72 3.27 -5.68
CA LEU A 183 -10.88 2.38 -5.70
C LEU A 183 -10.48 0.93 -5.45
N VAL A 184 -9.43 0.43 -6.10
CA VAL A 184 -8.90 -0.93 -5.89
C VAL A 184 -8.43 -1.11 -4.44
N GLU A 185 -7.78 -0.09 -3.88
CA GLU A 185 -7.41 -0.06 -2.46
C GLU A 185 -8.65 -0.17 -1.56
N THR A 186 -9.70 0.60 -1.84
CA THR A 186 -10.97 0.55 -1.10
C THR A 186 -11.63 -0.82 -1.20
N ALA A 187 -11.72 -1.39 -2.41
CA ALA A 187 -12.29 -2.71 -2.65
C ALA A 187 -11.50 -3.83 -1.95
N THR A 188 -10.18 -3.65 -1.79
CA THR A 188 -9.32 -4.57 -1.07
C THR A 188 -9.54 -4.44 0.44
N ALA A 189 -9.52 -3.21 0.96
CA ALA A 189 -9.68 -2.92 2.38
C ALA A 189 -11.06 -3.36 2.93
N CYS A 190 -12.13 -3.25 2.15
CA CYS A 190 -13.46 -3.72 2.55
C CYS A 190 -13.68 -5.22 2.36
N GLY A 191 -12.66 -5.96 1.90
CA GLY A 191 -12.74 -7.41 1.67
C GLY A 191 -13.45 -7.82 0.39
N HIS A 192 -13.93 -6.89 -0.44
CA HIS A 192 -14.61 -7.22 -1.70
C HIS A 192 -13.71 -7.99 -2.67
N VAL A 193 -12.44 -7.60 -2.82
CA VAL A 193 -11.47 -8.33 -3.64
C VAL A 193 -11.27 -9.77 -3.13
N SER A 194 -11.26 -9.98 -1.81
CA SER A 194 -11.18 -11.32 -1.23
C SER A 194 -12.40 -12.17 -1.60
N VAL A 195 -13.61 -11.59 -1.52
CA VAL A 195 -14.86 -12.26 -1.93
C VAL A 195 -14.85 -12.61 -3.42
N LEU A 196 -14.42 -11.69 -4.29
CA LEU A 196 -14.27 -11.93 -5.73
C LEU A 196 -13.25 -13.02 -6.05
N CYS A 197 -12.20 -13.12 -5.26
CA CYS A 197 -11.17 -14.14 -5.44
C CYS A 197 -11.65 -15.54 -5.07
N GLY A 198 -12.64 -15.65 -4.16
CA GLY A 198 -13.18 -16.90 -3.65
C GLY A 198 -12.29 -17.55 -2.59
N LYS A 199 -12.74 -18.68 -2.02
CA LYS A 199 -12.01 -19.49 -1.02
C LYS A 199 -11.13 -20.57 -1.66
N SER A 200 -10.54 -20.34 -2.84
CA SER A 200 -9.59 -21.29 -3.42
C SER A 200 -8.30 -21.35 -2.58
N THR A 201 -7.55 -22.45 -2.66
CA THR A 201 -6.30 -22.66 -1.92
C THR A 201 -5.27 -21.56 -2.18
N ILE A 202 -5.30 -20.94 -3.37
CA ILE A 202 -4.55 -19.73 -3.69
C ILE A 202 -5.53 -18.74 -4.36
N PRO A 203 -5.94 -17.67 -3.68
CA PRO A 203 -6.78 -16.64 -4.28
C PRO A 203 -5.95 -15.82 -5.28
N HIS A 204 -6.53 -15.56 -6.46
CA HIS A 204 -5.94 -14.72 -7.49
C HIS A 204 -6.93 -13.68 -7.99
N PHE A 205 -6.49 -12.42 -7.98
CA PHE A 205 -7.22 -11.31 -8.59
C PHE A 205 -6.82 -11.16 -10.05
N THR A 206 -7.30 -12.12 -10.85
CA THR A 206 -6.94 -12.28 -12.26
C THR A 206 -7.32 -11.05 -13.09
N ALA A 207 -6.71 -10.92 -14.27
CA ALA A 207 -7.04 -9.87 -15.23
C ALA A 207 -8.55 -9.80 -15.51
N GLU A 208 -9.22 -10.95 -15.68
CA GLU A 208 -10.66 -11.02 -15.97
C GLU A 208 -11.50 -10.50 -14.80
N LYS A 209 -11.11 -10.81 -13.55
CA LYS A 209 -11.80 -10.30 -12.35
C LYS A 209 -11.60 -8.80 -12.22
N LEU A 210 -10.38 -8.31 -12.45
CA LEU A 210 -10.07 -6.89 -12.40
C LEU A 210 -10.82 -6.13 -13.52
N GLU A 211 -10.91 -6.69 -14.72
CA GLU A 211 -11.71 -6.14 -15.83
C GLU A 211 -13.20 -6.08 -15.53
N ALA A 212 -13.72 -7.09 -14.82
CA ALA A 212 -15.12 -7.21 -14.45
C ALA A 212 -15.49 -6.38 -13.22
N LEU A 213 -14.52 -5.88 -12.44
CA LEU A 213 -14.76 -5.06 -11.26
C LEU A 213 -15.65 -3.87 -11.61
N GLU A 214 -16.76 -3.77 -10.91
CA GLU A 214 -17.71 -2.68 -11.06
C GLU A 214 -17.26 -1.48 -10.24
N TRP A 215 -17.47 -0.29 -10.79
CA TRP A 215 -17.01 0.94 -10.18
C TRP A 215 -17.93 2.13 -10.45
N PRO A 216 -17.98 3.09 -9.51
CA PRO A 216 -18.60 4.38 -9.75
C PRO A 216 -17.66 5.18 -10.66
N ARG A 217 -18.17 5.62 -11.80
CA ARG A 217 -17.43 6.36 -12.82
C ARG A 217 -17.88 7.82 -12.85
N PRO A 218 -17.37 8.68 -11.95
CA PRO A 218 -17.55 10.13 -12.04
C PRO A 218 -16.99 10.67 -13.36
N SER A 219 -17.31 11.94 -13.67
CA SER A 219 -16.66 12.61 -14.80
C SER A 219 -15.14 12.67 -14.62
N PRO A 220 -14.34 12.68 -15.70
CA PRO A 220 -12.88 12.85 -15.59
C PRO A 220 -12.44 14.08 -14.78
N ALA A 221 -13.23 15.17 -14.80
CA ALA A 221 -12.95 16.36 -14.02
C ALA A 221 -13.11 16.12 -12.51
N GLU A 222 -14.18 15.43 -12.11
CA GLU A 222 -14.43 15.04 -10.72
C GLU A 222 -13.41 14.02 -10.23
N GLN A 223 -13.08 13.01 -11.04
CA GLN A 223 -12.02 12.04 -10.72
C GLN A 223 -10.71 12.77 -10.37
N ARG A 224 -10.30 13.76 -11.18
CA ARG A 224 -9.10 14.58 -10.91
C ARG A 224 -9.24 15.42 -9.65
N ALA A 225 -10.43 15.98 -9.37
CA ALA A 225 -10.66 16.76 -8.16
C ALA A 225 -10.56 15.88 -6.90
N ILE A 226 -11.17 14.70 -6.92
CA ILE A 226 -11.09 13.68 -5.87
C ILE A 226 -9.63 13.26 -5.65
N VAL A 227 -8.90 12.94 -6.72
CA VAL A 227 -7.49 12.55 -6.61
C VAL A 227 -6.65 13.66 -5.96
N ARG A 228 -6.79 14.92 -6.38
CA ARG A 228 -6.04 16.02 -5.74
C ARG A 228 -6.36 16.18 -4.25
N HIS A 229 -7.64 16.03 -3.89
CA HIS A 229 -8.08 16.08 -2.50
C HIS A 229 -7.43 14.94 -1.68
N LEU A 230 -7.50 13.72 -2.21
CA LEU A 230 -6.94 12.53 -1.58
C LEU A 230 -5.42 12.59 -1.47
N GLU A 231 -4.70 12.99 -2.52
CA GLU A 231 -3.25 13.16 -2.48
C GLU A 231 -2.84 14.13 -1.36
N THR A 232 -3.56 15.23 -1.19
CA THR A 232 -3.28 16.21 -0.14
C THR A 232 -3.54 15.63 1.25
N LYS A 233 -4.67 14.94 1.45
CA LYS A 233 -5.08 14.38 2.75
C LYS A 233 -4.22 13.17 3.14
N CYS A 234 -4.08 12.19 2.23
CA CYS A 234 -3.28 11.00 2.44
C CYS A 234 -1.82 11.36 2.69
N LYS A 235 -1.22 12.29 1.94
CA LYS A 235 0.17 12.73 2.19
C LYS A 235 0.38 13.25 3.60
N LYS A 236 -0.60 13.98 4.17
CA LYS A 236 -0.52 14.45 5.56
C LYS A 236 -0.59 13.28 6.54
N ILE A 237 -1.50 12.32 6.31
CA ILE A 237 -1.64 11.14 7.17
C ILE A 237 -0.39 10.27 7.10
N ASP A 238 0.12 10.00 5.89
CA ASP A 238 1.32 9.20 5.65
C ASP A 238 2.55 9.82 6.33
N ALA A 239 2.66 11.15 6.31
CA ALA A 239 3.73 11.87 7.03
C ALA A 239 3.61 11.74 8.57
N LEU A 240 2.40 11.74 9.11
CA LEU A 240 2.17 11.53 10.54
C LEU A 240 2.49 10.10 10.95
N ILE A 241 2.11 9.10 10.14
CA ILE A 241 2.45 7.69 10.36
C ILE A 241 3.98 7.54 10.36
N ALA A 242 4.66 8.07 9.34
CA ALA A 242 6.12 7.99 9.25
C ALA A 242 6.80 8.62 10.49
N LYS A 243 6.27 9.75 10.98
CA LYS A 243 6.81 10.40 12.18
C LYS A 243 6.58 9.56 13.44
N ALA A 244 5.40 8.97 13.61
CA ALA A 244 5.09 8.09 14.73
C ALA A 244 5.98 6.83 14.73
N THR A 245 6.20 6.23 13.56
CA THR A 245 7.13 5.10 13.40
C THR A 245 8.55 5.49 13.82
N GLN A 246 9.05 6.65 13.38
CA GLN A 246 10.38 7.14 13.80
C GLN A 246 10.49 7.32 15.32
N VAL A 247 9.41 7.77 15.98
CA VAL A 247 9.38 7.91 17.45
C VAL A 247 9.44 6.53 18.12
N ILE A 248 8.71 5.54 17.60
CA ILE A 248 8.76 4.15 18.11
C ILE A 248 10.19 3.61 18.02
N ASP A 249 10.84 3.77 16.87
CA ASP A 249 12.20 3.27 16.66
C ASP A 249 13.19 3.94 17.62
N THR A 250 13.10 5.27 17.77
CA THR A 250 13.90 6.04 18.74
C THR A 250 13.68 5.56 20.18
N LEU A 251 12.44 5.27 20.58
CA LEU A 251 12.11 4.77 21.91
C LEU A 251 12.66 3.36 22.14
N ARG A 252 12.63 2.50 21.12
CA ARG A 252 13.21 1.14 21.18
C ARG A 252 14.73 1.18 21.32
N GLU A 253 15.40 2.05 20.56
CA GLU A 253 16.83 2.29 20.70
C GLU A 253 17.19 2.83 22.09
N TYR A 254 16.46 3.85 22.55
CA TYR A 254 16.65 4.42 23.88
C TYR A 254 16.47 3.38 25.00
N ARG A 255 15.44 2.53 24.91
CA ARG A 255 15.20 1.43 25.86
C ARG A 255 16.40 0.48 25.92
N SER A 256 16.93 0.08 24.76
CA SER A 256 18.09 -0.81 24.67
C SER A 256 19.34 -0.19 25.28
N ALA A 257 19.60 1.09 24.99
CA ALA A 257 20.71 1.85 25.56
C ALA A 257 20.58 2.01 27.08
N LEU A 258 19.39 2.36 27.57
CA LEU A 258 19.10 2.55 29.00
C LEU A 258 19.38 1.27 29.79
N ILE A 259 18.93 0.12 29.30
CA ILE A 259 19.21 -1.18 29.92
C ILE A 259 20.72 -1.43 29.96
N THR A 260 21.40 -1.25 28.83
CA THR A 260 22.85 -1.47 28.71
C THR A 260 23.64 -0.58 29.67
N ASP A 261 23.32 0.71 29.71
CA ASP A 261 24.06 1.67 30.53
C ASP A 261 23.78 1.49 32.03
N ALA A 262 22.56 1.09 32.41
CA ALA A 262 22.24 0.76 33.80
C ALA A 262 22.96 -0.51 34.29
N VAL A 263 23.00 -1.59 33.49
CA VAL A 263 23.66 -2.84 33.90
C VAL A 263 25.19 -2.77 33.82
N THR A 264 25.74 -1.86 33.01
CA THR A 264 27.19 -1.60 32.93
C THR A 264 27.66 -0.53 33.91
N GLY A 265 26.76 0.09 34.68
CA GLY A 265 27.10 1.10 35.69
C GLY A 265 27.51 2.46 35.12
N LYS A 266 27.19 2.74 33.85
CA LYS A 266 27.41 4.05 33.22
C LYS A 266 26.39 5.09 33.67
N ILE A 267 25.24 4.65 34.18
CA ILE A 267 24.23 5.49 34.81
C ILE A 267 24.25 5.24 36.31
N ASP A 268 24.38 6.31 37.09
CA ASP A 268 24.25 6.24 38.53
C ASP A 268 22.76 6.16 38.93
N VAL A 269 22.33 4.98 39.35
CA VAL A 269 20.95 4.71 39.82
C VAL A 269 20.78 4.98 41.32
N SER A 270 21.81 5.44 42.03
CA SER A 270 21.80 5.58 43.49
C SER A 270 20.88 6.69 44.01
N GLY A 271 20.60 7.71 43.19
CA GLY A 271 19.70 8.83 43.50
C GLY A 271 18.25 8.66 43.03
N ALA A 272 17.93 7.57 42.33
CA ALA A 272 16.62 7.34 41.74
C ALA A 272 15.64 6.68 42.75
N VAL A 273 15.47 7.23 43.94
CA VAL A 273 14.59 6.66 44.98
C VAL A 273 13.24 7.38 45.04
N ALA A 274 12.18 6.56 44.99
CA ALA A 274 10.75 6.79 45.26
C ALA A 274 10.07 7.98 44.57
#